data_AF-A0A3M1S6T7-F1
#
_entry.id   AF-A0A3M1S6T7-F1
#
_cell.length_a   1.000
_cell.length_b   1.000
_cell.length_c   1.000
_cell.angle_alpha   90.00
_cell.angle_beta   90.00
_cell.angle_gamma   90.00
#
_symmetry.space_group_name_H-M   'P 1'
#
loop_
_entity.id
_entity.type
_entity.pdbx_description
1 polymer ?
#
loop_
_entity_poly.entity_id
_entity_poly.type
_entity_poly.pdbx_seq_one_letter_code
_entity_poly.pdbx_strand_id
1 'polypeptide(L)'
;MPPSFQVLRERLIARGTESEESLKIRLENAINEVKAYKEFDYVVINNDLHEAIENLKAIFIAERLRTQNQLDQINQILHSFKITSR
;
A
#
# COMPACT_ATOMS: atom_id res chain seq x y z
N MET A 1 1.46 1.85 -7.54
CA MET A 1 1.54 1.75 -9.01
C MET A 1 2.13 3.02 -9.59
N PRO A 2 2.96 2.95 -10.65
CA PRO A 2 3.44 4.13 -11.35
C PRO A 2 2.28 4.89 -12.04
N PRO A 3 2.45 6.19 -12.36
CA PRO A 3 1.40 7.05 -12.92
C PRO A 3 0.91 6.61 -14.29
N SER A 4 1.84 6.09 -15.08
CA SER A 4 1.62 5.67 -16.45
C SER A 4 2.73 4.71 -16.87
N PHE A 5 2.46 3.97 -17.94
CA PHE A 5 3.44 3.09 -18.58
C PHE A 5 4.71 3.85 -19.01
N GLN A 6 4.53 5.08 -19.49
CA GLN A 6 5.62 5.91 -19.99
C GLN A 6 6.55 6.37 -18.87
N VAL A 7 5.98 6.80 -17.73
CA VAL A 7 6.74 7.15 -16.53
C VAL A 7 7.46 5.94 -15.93
N LEU A 8 6.82 4.75 -15.96
CA LEU A 8 7.48 3.52 -15.52
C LEU A 8 8.70 3.21 -16.39
N ARG A 9 8.55 3.26 -17.72
CA ARG A 9 9.64 3.03 -18.67
C ARG A 9 10.78 4.03 -18.48
N GLU A 10 10.48 5.32 -18.34
CA GLU A 10 11.47 6.38 -18.10
C GLU A 10 12.24 6.15 -16.79
N ARG A 11 11.55 5.79 -15.70
CA ARG A 11 12.19 5.49 -14.41
C ARG A 11 13.10 4.26 -14.47
N LEU A 12 12.73 3.23 -15.24
CA LEU A 12 13.54 2.02 -15.39
C LEU A 12 14.78 2.28 -16.27
N ILE A 13 14.63 3.01 -17.37
CA ILE A 13 15.75 3.44 -18.22
C ILE A 13 16.71 4.36 -17.44
N ALA A 14 16.18 5.31 -16.67
CA ALA A 14 16.98 6.24 -15.87
C ALA A 14 17.79 5.55 -14.76
N ARG A 15 17.38 4.37 -14.29
CA ARG A 15 18.15 3.57 -13.34
C ARG A 15 19.40 2.96 -13.96
N GLY A 16 19.45 2.79 -15.28
CA GLY A 16 20.65 2.36 -16.02
C GLY A 16 21.16 0.95 -15.68
N THR A 17 20.41 0.16 -14.92
CA THR A 17 20.81 -1.17 -14.41
C THR A 17 20.22 -2.34 -15.21
N GLU A 18 19.46 -2.08 -16.27
CA GLU A 18 18.67 -3.11 -16.98
C GLU A 18 19.08 -3.21 -18.46
N SER A 19 19.17 -4.43 -18.99
CA SER A 19 19.27 -4.69 -20.44
C SER A 19 17.90 -4.48 -21.11
N GLU A 20 17.87 -4.28 -22.43
CA GLU A 20 16.62 -4.10 -23.17
C GLU A 20 15.64 -5.27 -22.99
N GLU A 21 16.13 -6.52 -22.93
CA GLU A 21 15.30 -7.70 -22.71
C GLU A 21 14.68 -7.71 -21.32
N SER A 22 15.47 -7.39 -20.29
CA SER A 22 14.98 -7.33 -18.90
C SER A 22 13.95 -6.21 -18.70
N LEU A 23 14.16 -5.06 -19.34
CA LEU A 23 13.22 -3.94 -19.35
C LEU A 23 11.87 -4.35 -19.97
N LYS A 24 11.90 -5.05 -21.11
CA LYS A 24 10.68 -5.50 -21.81
C LYS A 24 9.87 -6.46 -20.94
N ILE A 25 10.51 -7.47 -20.36
CA ILE A 25 9.84 -8.44 -19.46
C ILE A 25 9.21 -7.71 -18.27
N ARG A 26 9.92 -6.75 -17.68
CA ARG A 26 9.43 -5.99 -16.53
C ARG A 26 8.23 -5.11 -16.86
N LEU A 27 8.24 -4.48 -18.03
CA LEU A 27 7.10 -3.69 -18.54
C LEU A 27 5.88 -4.56 -18.84
N GLU A 28 6.06 -5.75 -19.42
CA GLU A 28 4.98 -6.71 -19.64
C GLU A 28 4.36 -7.20 -18.32
N ASN A 29 5.20 -7.53 -17.34
CA ASN A 29 4.73 -7.90 -16.00
C ASN A 29 3.95 -6.77 -15.32
N ALA A 30 4.42 -5.53 -15.44
CA ALA A 30 3.72 -4.37 -14.89
C ALA A 30 2.33 -4.17 -15.51
N ILE A 31 2.15 -4.47 -16.80
CA ILE A 31 0.81 -4.44 -17.45
C ILE A 31 -0.11 -5.49 -16.84
N ASN A 32 0.40 -6.71 -16.61
CA ASN A 32 -0.39 -7.78 -16.03
C ASN A 32 -0.77 -7.48 -14.56
N GLU A 33 0.15 -6.92 -13.78
CA GLU A 33 -0.14 -6.44 -12.42
C GLU A 33 -1.20 -5.33 -12.42
N VAL A 34 -1.13 -4.38 -13.35
CA VAL A 34 -2.17 -3.34 -13.50
C VAL A 34 -3.52 -3.95 -13.86
N LYS A 35 -3.59 -5.00 -14.68
CA LYS A 35 -4.87 -5.66 -14.98
C LYS A 35 -5.46 -6.40 -13.77
N ALA A 36 -4.61 -6.92 -12.90
CA ALA A 36 -5.00 -7.60 -11.67
C ALA A 36 -5.36 -6.64 -10.52
N TYR A 37 -5.43 -5.31 -10.75
CA TYR A 37 -5.70 -4.34 -9.67
C TYR A 37 -6.97 -4.64 -8.86
N LYS A 38 -7.96 -5.30 -9.46
CA LYS A 38 -9.24 -5.66 -8.83
C LYS A 38 -9.10 -6.74 -7.74
N GLU A 39 -7.96 -7.41 -7.66
CA GLU A 39 -7.69 -8.44 -6.67
C GLU A 39 -7.16 -7.86 -5.34
N PHE A 40 -6.86 -6.57 -5.30
CA PHE A 40 -6.29 -5.89 -4.13
C PHE A 40 -7.34 -5.06 -3.40
N ASP A 41 -7.26 -5.01 -2.07
CA ASP A 41 -8.14 -4.20 -1.23
C ASP A 41 -7.90 -2.69 -1.39
N TYR A 42 -6.66 -2.30 -1.72
CA TYR A 42 -6.24 -0.91 -1.87
C TYR A 42 -5.31 -0.72 -3.08
N VAL A 43 -5.46 0.41 -3.78
CA VAL A 43 -4.58 0.81 -4.87
C VAL A 43 -4.02 2.20 -4.58
N VAL A 44 -2.69 2.32 -4.54
CA VAL A 44 -1.98 3.60 -4.38
C VAL A 44 -1.30 3.98 -5.69
N ILE A 45 -1.66 5.13 -6.25
CA ILE A 45 -1.02 5.69 -7.45
C ILE A 45 0.15 6.58 -7.01
N ASN A 46 1.35 6.30 -7.52
CA ASN A 46 2.61 6.94 -7.14
C ASN A 46 3.00 8.00 -8.19
N ASN A 47 2.22 9.08 -8.22
CA ASN A 47 2.49 10.30 -8.99
C ASN A 47 3.56 11.14 -8.28
N ASP A 48 3.33 11.42 -7.00
CA ASP A 48 4.26 12.07 -6.10
C ASP A 48 4.69 11.10 -4.99
N LEU A 49 5.99 11.10 -4.67
CA LEU A 49 6.55 10.18 -3.68
C LEU A 49 6.03 10.49 -2.27
N HIS A 50 5.93 11.77 -1.91
CA HIS A 50 5.50 12.19 -0.59
C HIS A 50 4.03 11.82 -0.37
N GLU A 51 3.18 12.13 -1.35
CA GLU A 51 1.76 11.74 -1.34
C GLU A 51 1.57 10.22 -1.27
N ALA A 52 2.33 9.45 -2.06
CA ALA A 52 2.25 7.98 -2.03
C ALA A 52 2.63 7.40 -0.66
N ILE A 53 3.61 7.99 0.02
CA ILE A 53 4.00 7.59 1.38
C ILE A 53 2.89 7.90 2.37
N GLU A 54 2.28 9.09 2.32
CA GLU A 54 1.19 9.47 3.21
C GLU A 54 -0.04 8.57 3.01
N ASN A 55 -0.40 8.27 1.75
CA ASN A 55 -1.48 7.33 1.45
C ASN A 55 -1.20 5.92 1.99
N LEU A 56 0.03 5.44 1.86
CA LEU A 56 0.41 4.13 2.40
C LEU A 56 0.36 4.11 3.95
N LYS A 57 0.84 5.18 4.60
CA LYS A 57 0.72 5.33 6.07
C LYS A 57 -0.72 5.33 6.51
N ALA A 58 -1.59 6.04 5.80
CA ALA A 58 -3.01 6.11 6.11
C ALA A 58 -3.67 4.72 6.05
N ILE A 59 -3.40 3.94 5.01
CA ILE A 59 -3.90 2.56 4.88
C ILE A 59 -3.38 1.71 6.05
N PHE A 60 -2.08 1.76 6.35
CA PHE A 60 -1.50 0.99 7.45
C PHE A 60 -2.13 1.33 8.80
N ILE A 61 -2.34 2.62 9.09
CA ILE A 61 -2.98 3.07 10.31
C ILE A 61 -4.44 2.59 10.36
N ALA A 62 -5.19 2.73 9.27
CA ALA A 62 -6.57 2.26 9.20
C ALA A 62 -6.69 0.76 9.46
N GLU A 63 -5.80 -0.05 8.86
CA GLU A 63 -5.73 -1.50 9.10
C GLU A 63 -5.44 -1.83 10.56
N ARG A 64 -4.53 -1.12 11.22
CA ARG A 64 -4.27 -1.33 12.66
C ARG A 64 -5.46 -0.93 13.54
N LEU A 65 -6.20 0.10 13.15
CA LEU A 65 -7.33 0.63 13.92
C LEU A 65 -8.65 -0.12 13.69
N ARG A 66 -8.69 -1.14 12.82
CA ARG A 66 -9.89 -1.95 12.67
C ARG A 66 -10.30 -2.58 14.01
N THR A 67 -11.59 -2.60 14.32
CA THR A 67 -12.14 -3.00 15.64
C THR A 67 -11.59 -4.33 16.16
N GLN A 68 -11.49 -5.35 15.29
CA GLN A 68 -10.93 -6.67 15.59
C GLN A 68 -9.50 -6.62 16.14
N ASN A 69 -8.71 -5.64 15.68
CA ASN A 69 -7.32 -5.45 16.12
C ASN A 69 -7.23 -4.64 17.42
N GLN A 70 -8.34 -4.07 17.88
CA GLN A 70 -8.45 -3.24 19.08
C GLN A 70 -9.14 -3.99 20.24
N LEU A 71 -9.62 -5.21 20.03
CA LEU A 71 -10.46 -5.94 20.99
C LEU A 71 -9.78 -6.11 22.36
N ASP A 72 -8.50 -6.47 22.39
CA ASP A 72 -7.78 -6.65 23.66
C ASP A 72 -7.72 -5.36 24.47
N GLN A 73 -7.41 -4.24 23.82
CA GLN A 73 -7.37 -2.93 24.45
C GLN A 73 -8.76 -2.51 24.93
N ILE A 74 -9.80 -2.72 24.13
CA ILE A 74 -11.20 -2.44 24.51
C ILE A 74 -11.63 -3.30 25.70
N ASN A 75 -11.28 -4.58 25.72
CA ASN A 75 -11.60 -5.48 26.83
C ASN A 75 -10.94 -5.04 28.14
N GLN A 76 -9.69 -4.59 28.08
CA GLN A 76 -9.01 -3.99 29.23
C GLN A 76 -9.72 -2.73 29.73
N ILE A 77 -10.13 -1.84 28.82
CA ILE A 77 -10.91 -0.64 29.17
C ILE A 77 -12.24 -1.03 29.82
N LEU A 78 -12.99 -1.97 29.25
CA LEU A 78 -14.27 -2.44 29.82
C LEU A 78 -14.10 -3.06 31.21
N HIS A 79 -13.02 -3.82 31.43
CA HIS A 79 -12.71 -4.37 32.74
C HIS A 79 -12.43 -3.26 33.77
N SER A 80 -11.73 -2.19 33.37
CA SER A 80 -11.44 -1.05 34.24
C SER A 80 -12.71 -0.35 34.76
N PHE A 81 -13.77 -0.29 33.95
CA PHE A 81 -15.05 0.28 34.35
C PHE A 81 -15.79 -0.59 35.38
N LYS A 82 -15.70 -1.92 35.26
CA LYS A 82 -16.34 -2.85 36.20
C LYS A 82 -15.68 -2.88 37.58
N ILE A 83 -14.40 -2.53 37.68
CA ILE A 83 -13.69 -2.43 38.97
C ILE A 83 -14.09 -1.17 39.76
N THR A 84 -14.58 -0.13 39.08
CA THR A 84 -14.81 1.19 39.71
C THR A 84 -16.14 1.29 40.46
N SER A 85 -17.05 0.30 40.34
CA SER A 85 -18.27 0.25 41.15
C SER A 85 -17.99 -0.40 42.52
N ARG A 86 -17.60 0.43 43.50
CA ARG A 86 -17.74 0.17 44.94
C ARG A 86 -18.55 1.28 45.58
#